data_AF-A0A7X5TQ89-F1
#
_entry.id   AF-A0A7X5TQ89-F1
#
_cell.length_a   1.000
_cell.length_b   1.000
_cell.length_c   1.000
_cell.angle_alpha   90.00
_cell.angle_beta   90.00
_cell.angle_gamma   90.00
#
_symmetry.space_group_name_H-M   'P 1'
#
loop_
_entity.id
_entity.type
_entity.pdbx_description
1 polymer ?
#
loop_
_entity_poly.entity_id
_entity_poly.type
_entity_poly.pdbx_seq_one_letter_code
_entity_poly.pdbx_strand_id
1 'polypeptide(L)'
;MRRTLLSLLIALSVSGAALAQEDVSKVNGTASVEDGQHAGDVHTVNGSVRIGERAVVQKASTVNGSVDIGEGATATSVKTVNGAVTLNEKARVSGDLENVNGRVRLESGAEVKGHLSNVNGQISLERAHVGGGIETTNADVTIGEDSKVEGGLLVKKPSWGWFNSGSDRVPKIVIGPHAVVQGTLTFERDVELYVSDSATVGKIEGATAKKFSGSTP
;
A
#
# COMPACT_ATOMS: atom_id res chain seq x y z
N MET A 1 26.29 -18.42 71.79
CA MET A 1 24.82 -18.49 71.61
C MET A 1 24.50 -18.17 70.14
N ARG A 2 23.72 -19.07 69.50
CA ARG A 2 22.83 -18.90 68.32
C ARG A 2 23.33 -18.32 66.97
N ARG A 3 23.49 -19.26 66.03
CA ARG A 3 23.09 -19.34 64.59
C ARG A 3 22.36 -18.15 63.94
N THR A 4 22.75 -17.83 62.69
CA THR A 4 21.86 -17.86 61.50
C THR A 4 22.67 -17.86 60.18
N LEU A 5 22.36 -18.82 59.30
CA LEU A 5 22.68 -18.87 57.87
C LEU A 5 21.72 -17.96 57.09
N LEU A 6 22.18 -17.30 56.02
CA LEU A 6 21.28 -16.96 54.90
C LEU A 6 22.06 -16.81 53.58
N SER A 7 21.67 -17.62 52.60
CA SER A 7 22.10 -17.68 51.20
C SER A 7 21.52 -16.52 50.39
N LEU A 8 22.20 -16.06 49.32
CA LEU A 8 21.57 -15.27 48.25
C LEU A 8 22.40 -15.46 46.94
N LEU A 9 21.99 -16.38 46.06
CA LEU A 9 21.13 -16.18 44.89
C LEU A 9 21.79 -15.38 43.74
N ILE A 10 22.03 -16.13 42.66
CA ILE A 10 22.53 -15.73 41.35
C ILE A 10 21.56 -14.71 40.72
N ALA A 11 22.06 -13.51 40.41
CA ALA A 11 21.37 -12.60 39.51
C ALA A 11 21.84 -12.88 38.08
N LEU A 12 21.02 -13.61 37.33
CA LEU A 12 21.16 -13.85 35.91
C LEU A 12 20.95 -12.51 35.20
N SER A 13 22.03 -11.94 34.66
CA SER A 13 21.96 -10.78 33.77
C SER A 13 21.23 -11.19 32.48
N VAL A 14 19.97 -10.80 32.37
CA VAL A 14 19.23 -10.84 31.10
C VAL A 14 19.84 -9.76 30.21
N SER A 15 20.87 -10.14 29.44
CA SER A 15 21.28 -9.40 28.26
C SER A 15 20.13 -9.51 27.28
N GLY A 16 19.38 -8.42 27.10
CA GLY A 16 18.36 -8.32 26.05
C GLY A 16 19.02 -8.58 24.70
N ALA A 17 18.83 -9.78 24.16
CA ALA A 17 19.07 -10.03 22.75
C ALA A 17 18.06 -9.17 21.99
N ALA A 18 18.53 -8.08 21.39
CA ALA A 18 17.83 -7.51 20.26
C ALA A 18 17.72 -8.65 19.24
N LEU A 19 16.53 -9.24 19.10
CA LEU A 19 16.25 -10.19 18.03
C LEU A 19 16.40 -9.38 16.74
N ALA A 20 17.54 -9.52 16.06
CA ALA A 20 17.65 -9.08 14.68
C ALA A 20 16.60 -9.88 13.92
N GLN A 21 15.55 -9.18 13.47
CA GLN A 21 14.50 -9.77 12.66
C GLN A 21 15.19 -10.29 11.39
N GLU A 22 15.07 -11.59 11.09
CA GLU A 22 15.80 -12.17 9.97
C GLU A 22 15.27 -11.62 8.64
N ASP A 23 16.19 -11.25 7.75
CA ASP A 23 15.87 -10.82 6.39
C ASP A 23 15.68 -12.04 5.47
N VAL A 24 14.70 -11.97 4.58
CA VAL A 24 14.40 -13.02 3.61
C VAL A 24 14.70 -12.51 2.20
N SER A 25 15.78 -13.02 1.60
CA SER A 25 16.22 -12.63 0.25
C SER A 25 16.18 -13.81 -0.73
N LYS A 26 15.66 -13.56 -1.94
CA LYS A 26 15.71 -14.51 -3.07
C LYS A 26 16.03 -13.77 -4.37
N VAL A 27 16.94 -14.29 -5.18
CA VAL A 27 17.09 -13.75 -6.56
C VAL A 27 15.97 -14.28 -7.47
N ASN A 28 15.69 -15.58 -7.37
CA ASN A 28 14.62 -16.25 -8.12
C ASN A 28 13.72 -17.02 -7.16
N GLY A 29 12.42 -17.02 -7.45
CA GLY A 29 11.40 -17.74 -6.69
C GLY A 29 10.70 -16.88 -5.64
N THR A 30 9.81 -17.49 -4.88
CA THR A 30 9.02 -16.78 -3.88
C THR A 30 9.85 -16.56 -2.61
N ALA A 31 9.91 -15.31 -2.13
CA ALA A 31 10.31 -14.98 -0.77
C ALA A 31 9.06 -14.95 0.10
N SER A 32 9.01 -15.76 1.15
CA SER A 32 7.81 -15.91 1.98
C SER A 32 8.11 -15.79 3.47
N VAL A 33 7.19 -15.18 4.20
CA VAL A 33 7.13 -15.17 5.65
C VAL A 33 5.85 -15.89 6.05
N GLU A 34 5.95 -16.85 6.95
CA GLU A 34 4.80 -17.63 7.40
C GLU A 34 3.87 -16.82 8.32
N ASP A 35 2.67 -17.33 8.53
CA ASP A 35 1.64 -16.66 9.32
C ASP A 35 2.12 -16.36 10.75
N GLY A 36 1.82 -15.15 11.22
CA GLY A 36 2.20 -14.67 12.54
C GLY A 36 3.70 -14.50 12.77
N GLN A 37 4.55 -14.76 11.77
CA GLN A 37 5.99 -14.61 11.90
C GLN A 37 6.44 -13.16 11.75
N HIS A 38 7.65 -12.92 12.22
CA HIS A 38 8.30 -11.62 12.19
C HIS A 38 9.54 -11.72 11.30
N ALA A 39 9.66 -10.83 10.32
CA ALA A 39 10.85 -10.73 9.46
C ALA A 39 11.30 -9.27 9.30
N GLY A 40 12.56 -9.05 8.94
CA GLY A 40 13.06 -7.72 8.58
C GLY A 40 12.58 -7.36 7.17
N ASP A 41 13.53 -7.33 6.24
CA ASP A 41 13.28 -7.08 4.82
C ASP A 41 13.03 -8.39 4.07
N VAL A 42 11.89 -8.47 3.40
CA VAL A 42 11.52 -9.58 2.51
C VAL A 42 11.58 -9.08 1.08
N HIS A 43 12.52 -9.61 0.30
CA HIS A 43 12.70 -9.15 -1.06
C HIS A 43 13.05 -10.24 -2.07
N THR A 44 12.62 -10.03 -3.30
CA THR A 44 13.06 -10.83 -4.44
C THR A 44 13.24 -10.01 -5.73
N VAL A 45 13.98 -10.54 -6.71
CA VAL A 45 14.13 -9.87 -8.01
C VAL A 45 13.15 -10.47 -9.02
N ASN A 46 13.15 -11.80 -9.20
CA ASN A 46 12.27 -12.49 -10.12
C ASN A 46 11.42 -13.50 -9.36
N GLY A 47 10.28 -13.04 -8.86
CA GLY A 47 9.38 -13.83 -8.04
C GLY A 47 8.45 -12.98 -7.20
N SER A 48 7.58 -13.66 -6.47
CA SER A 48 6.63 -13.00 -5.59
C SER A 48 7.16 -12.90 -4.17
N VAL A 49 6.78 -11.83 -3.47
CA VAL A 49 6.86 -11.75 -2.01
C VAL A 49 5.49 -12.12 -1.45
N ARG A 50 5.45 -13.10 -0.54
CA ARG A 50 4.23 -13.45 0.21
C ARG A 50 4.45 -13.23 1.69
N ILE A 51 3.66 -12.35 2.29
CA ILE A 51 3.65 -12.15 3.73
C ILE A 51 2.40 -12.84 4.27
N GLY A 52 2.59 -13.85 5.11
CA GLY A 52 1.50 -14.63 5.71
C GLY A 52 0.56 -13.79 6.56
N GLU A 53 -0.57 -14.37 6.93
CA GLU A 53 -1.59 -13.72 7.75
C GLU A 53 -0.99 -13.26 9.08
N ARG A 54 -1.34 -12.05 9.52
CA ARG A 54 -0.91 -11.49 10.81
C ARG A 54 0.61 -11.47 11.01
N ALA A 55 1.40 -11.68 9.97
CA ALA A 55 2.84 -11.55 10.01
C ALA A 55 3.25 -10.07 10.07
N VAL A 56 4.45 -9.80 10.58
CA VAL A 56 5.00 -8.46 10.73
C VAL A 56 6.34 -8.37 10.03
N VAL A 57 6.42 -7.50 9.02
CA VAL A 57 7.66 -7.27 8.26
C VAL A 57 8.04 -5.80 8.24
N GLN A 58 9.32 -5.50 8.09
CA GLN A 58 9.76 -4.13 7.86
C GLN A 58 9.44 -3.72 6.43
N LYS A 59 9.93 -4.48 5.45
CA LYS A 59 9.73 -4.17 4.04
C LYS A 59 9.36 -5.40 3.25
N ALA A 60 8.41 -5.25 2.33
CA ALA A 60 8.10 -6.26 1.32
C ALA A 60 8.37 -5.68 -0.07
N SER A 61 9.28 -6.29 -0.85
CA SER A 61 9.61 -5.73 -2.17
C SER A 61 9.99 -6.73 -3.26
N THR A 62 9.64 -6.41 -4.51
CA THR A 62 10.05 -7.19 -5.68
C THR A 62 10.34 -6.33 -6.90
N VAL A 63 11.14 -6.82 -7.85
CA VAL A 63 11.35 -6.12 -9.13
C VAL A 63 10.38 -6.67 -10.19
N ASN A 64 10.33 -7.99 -10.38
CA ASN A 64 9.46 -8.66 -11.34
C ASN A 64 8.66 -9.74 -10.64
N GLY A 65 7.45 -9.40 -10.23
CA GLY A 65 6.54 -10.31 -9.54
C GLY A 65 5.57 -9.56 -8.64
N SER A 66 4.76 -10.29 -7.88
CA SER A 66 3.73 -9.70 -7.02
C SER A 66 4.17 -9.61 -5.57
N VAL A 67 3.67 -8.61 -4.85
CA VAL A 67 3.70 -8.57 -3.38
C VAL A 67 2.29 -8.84 -2.89
N ASP A 68 2.14 -9.85 -2.04
CA ASP A 68 0.88 -10.21 -1.41
C ASP A 68 1.04 -10.10 0.11
N ILE A 69 0.27 -9.20 0.72
CA ILE A 69 0.27 -8.97 2.17
C ILE A 69 -1.01 -9.60 2.74
N GLY A 70 -0.87 -10.69 3.48
CA GLY A 70 -1.97 -11.49 3.99
C GLY A 70 -2.88 -10.77 4.98
N GLU A 71 -4.01 -11.40 5.32
CA GLU A 71 -5.02 -10.81 6.21
C GLU A 71 -4.38 -10.35 7.53
N GLY A 72 -4.66 -9.10 7.91
CA GLY A 72 -4.19 -8.53 9.18
C GLY A 72 -2.66 -8.41 9.32
N ALA A 73 -1.88 -8.72 8.29
CA ALA A 73 -0.44 -8.57 8.30
C ALA A 73 -0.03 -7.10 8.30
N THR A 74 1.15 -6.80 8.83
CA THR A 74 1.68 -5.44 8.91
C THR A 74 3.04 -5.35 8.21
N ALA A 75 3.19 -4.37 7.33
CA ALA A 75 4.47 -3.99 6.73
C ALA A 75 4.77 -2.52 7.06
N THR A 76 6.05 -2.16 7.20
CA THR A 76 6.41 -0.72 7.29
C THR A 76 6.36 -0.06 5.92
N SER A 77 6.83 -0.75 4.87
CA SER A 77 6.78 -0.25 3.50
C SER A 77 6.61 -1.38 2.49
N VAL A 78 6.01 -1.06 1.35
CA VAL A 78 5.84 -2.01 0.23
C VAL A 78 6.34 -1.36 -1.06
N LYS A 79 7.19 -2.06 -1.81
CA LYS A 79 7.73 -1.55 -3.08
C LYS A 79 7.75 -2.59 -4.18
N THR A 80 7.26 -2.25 -5.36
CA THR A 80 7.43 -3.10 -6.55
C THR A 80 7.69 -2.28 -7.81
N VAL A 81 8.33 -2.90 -8.81
CA VAL A 81 8.63 -2.25 -10.09
C VAL A 81 7.69 -2.78 -11.18
N ASN A 82 7.66 -4.09 -11.44
CA ASN A 82 6.80 -4.71 -12.43
C ASN A 82 5.99 -5.82 -11.77
N GLY A 83 4.82 -5.47 -11.28
CA GLY A 83 4.12 -6.33 -10.35
C GLY A 83 2.75 -5.87 -9.93
N ALA A 84 2.00 -6.80 -9.34
CA ALA A 84 0.81 -6.47 -8.58
C ALA A 84 1.15 -6.38 -7.09
N VAL A 85 0.53 -5.43 -6.39
CA VAL A 85 0.48 -5.39 -4.94
C VAL A 85 -0.94 -5.66 -4.50
N THR A 86 -1.12 -6.65 -3.63
CA THR A 86 -2.40 -6.92 -2.96
C THR A 86 -2.21 -6.77 -1.46
N LEU A 87 -3.01 -5.89 -0.87
CA LEU A 87 -3.23 -5.80 0.57
C LEU A 87 -4.57 -6.47 0.85
N ASN A 88 -4.52 -7.68 1.40
CA ASN A 88 -5.72 -8.43 1.77
C ASN A 88 -6.44 -7.77 2.94
N GLU A 89 -7.57 -8.34 3.35
CA GLU A 89 -8.41 -7.74 4.39
C GLU A 89 -7.63 -7.32 5.64
N LYS A 90 -7.87 -6.09 6.11
CA LYS A 90 -7.27 -5.53 7.35
C LYS A 90 -5.73 -5.50 7.36
N ALA A 91 -5.06 -5.75 6.24
CA ALA A 91 -3.62 -5.60 6.11
C ALA A 91 -3.23 -4.13 6.27
N ARG A 92 -2.06 -3.87 6.85
CA ARG A 92 -1.61 -2.50 7.16
C ARG A 92 -0.22 -2.22 6.65
N VAL A 93 -0.06 -1.11 5.94
CA VAL A 93 1.24 -0.50 5.65
C VAL A 93 1.35 0.77 6.48
N SER A 94 2.29 0.81 7.42
CA SER A 94 2.42 1.97 8.32
C SER A 94 3.13 3.17 7.68
N GLY A 95 3.91 2.94 6.62
CA GLY A 95 4.53 3.96 5.79
C GLY A 95 3.94 3.94 4.38
N ASP A 96 4.82 3.98 3.38
CA ASP A 96 4.43 4.18 1.98
C ASP A 96 4.30 2.87 1.20
N LEU A 97 3.45 2.90 0.17
CA LEU A 97 3.32 1.89 -0.87
C LEU A 97 3.73 2.48 -2.21
N GLU A 98 4.78 1.95 -2.80
CA GLU A 98 5.28 2.37 -4.11
C GLU A 98 5.15 1.24 -5.14
N ASN A 99 4.49 1.51 -6.25
CA ASN A 99 4.46 0.65 -7.43
C ASN A 99 4.91 1.46 -8.66
N VAL A 100 5.54 0.81 -9.64
CA VAL A 100 5.87 1.47 -10.91
C VAL A 100 4.91 0.99 -11.99
N ASN A 101 4.83 -0.31 -12.22
CA ASN A 101 4.01 -0.89 -13.28
C ASN A 101 3.18 -2.06 -12.73
N GLY A 102 1.87 -1.84 -12.63
CA GLY A 102 0.90 -2.91 -12.44
C GLY A 102 -0.29 -2.50 -11.60
N ARG A 103 -0.89 -3.50 -10.93
CA ARG A 103 -2.12 -3.30 -10.16
C ARG A 103 -1.81 -3.16 -8.68
N VAL A 104 -2.38 -2.16 -8.02
CA VAL A 104 -2.44 -2.05 -6.58
C VAL A 104 -3.88 -2.28 -6.15
N ARG A 105 -4.13 -3.28 -5.30
CA ARG A 105 -5.43 -3.57 -4.72
C ARG A 105 -5.37 -3.52 -3.21
N LEU A 106 -6.27 -2.74 -2.62
CA LEU A 106 -6.51 -2.71 -1.18
C LEU A 106 -7.91 -3.24 -0.92
N GLU A 107 -7.99 -4.36 -0.21
CA GLU A 107 -9.26 -5.02 0.15
C GLU A 107 -9.88 -4.42 1.42
N SER A 108 -10.94 -5.08 1.91
CA SER A 108 -11.76 -4.61 3.03
C SER A 108 -10.94 -4.27 4.27
N GLY A 109 -11.02 -3.02 4.72
CA GLY A 109 -10.34 -2.56 5.92
C GLY A 109 -8.81 -2.51 5.80
N ALA A 110 -8.25 -2.73 4.61
CA ALA A 110 -6.83 -2.54 4.36
C ALA A 110 -6.46 -1.05 4.51
N GLU A 111 -5.26 -0.79 5.01
CA GLU A 111 -4.80 0.56 5.34
C GLU A 111 -3.39 0.81 4.84
N VAL A 112 -3.19 1.95 4.18
CA VAL A 112 -1.86 2.54 3.94
C VAL A 112 -1.84 3.88 4.67
N LYS A 113 -1.07 3.99 5.75
CA LYS A 113 -1.01 5.22 6.56
C LYS A 113 -0.25 6.33 5.84
N GLY A 114 0.82 5.98 5.13
CA GLY A 114 1.60 6.90 4.31
C GLY A 114 0.97 7.13 2.94
N HIS A 115 1.83 7.44 1.98
CA HIS A 115 1.46 7.72 0.59
C HIS A 115 1.35 6.44 -0.24
N LEU A 116 0.39 6.43 -1.16
CA LEU A 116 0.27 5.39 -2.19
C LEU A 116 0.66 5.99 -3.54
N SER A 117 1.77 5.52 -4.11
CA SER A 117 2.31 6.01 -5.38
C SER A 117 2.32 4.90 -6.43
N ASN A 118 1.81 5.19 -7.64
CA ASN A 118 1.89 4.27 -8.78
C ASN A 118 2.22 5.01 -10.08
N VAL A 119 3.09 4.49 -10.95
CA VAL A 119 3.33 5.17 -12.25
C VAL A 119 2.31 4.74 -13.30
N ASN A 120 2.14 3.44 -13.54
CA ASN A 120 1.28 2.87 -14.58
C ASN A 120 0.44 1.70 -14.05
N GLY A 121 -0.76 1.52 -14.62
CA GLY A 121 -1.60 0.36 -14.37
C GLY A 121 -2.92 0.72 -13.71
N GLN A 122 -3.20 0.16 -12.53
CA GLN A 122 -4.50 0.32 -11.86
C GLN A 122 -4.33 0.41 -10.34
N ILE A 123 -5.09 1.29 -9.70
CA ILE A 123 -5.26 1.35 -8.25
C ILE A 123 -6.75 1.08 -7.94
N SER A 124 -7.04 0.14 -7.05
CA SER A 124 -8.41 -0.17 -6.61
C SER A 124 -8.48 -0.29 -5.09
N LEU A 125 -9.34 0.51 -4.47
CA LEU A 125 -9.63 0.49 -3.04
C LEU A 125 -11.07 -0.01 -2.83
N GLU A 126 -11.28 -0.93 -1.90
CA GLU A 126 -12.61 -1.42 -1.53
C GLU A 126 -12.79 -1.38 -0.01
N ARG A 127 -13.55 -0.41 0.49
CA ARG A 127 -13.68 -0.09 1.92
C ARG A 127 -12.30 0.01 2.61
N ALA A 128 -11.35 0.65 1.93
CA ALA A 128 -9.97 0.77 2.35
C ALA A 128 -9.59 2.21 2.72
N HIS A 129 -8.47 2.38 3.42
CA HIS A 129 -8.00 3.68 3.89
C HIS A 129 -6.60 4.02 3.38
N VAL A 130 -6.42 5.23 2.84
CA VAL A 130 -5.10 5.80 2.50
C VAL A 130 -4.92 7.16 3.16
N GLY A 131 -3.97 7.28 4.08
CA GLY A 131 -3.74 8.50 4.86
C GLY A 131 -2.99 9.58 4.07
N GLY A 132 -1.82 9.26 3.52
CA GLY A 132 -0.98 10.22 2.79
C GLY A 132 -1.58 10.72 1.47
N GLY A 133 -2.65 10.10 0.98
CA GLY A 133 -3.18 10.38 -0.35
C GLY A 133 -2.54 9.50 -1.43
N ILE A 134 -3.03 9.68 -2.66
CA ILE A 134 -2.66 8.86 -3.81
C ILE A 134 -1.97 9.72 -4.85
N GLU A 135 -0.85 9.24 -5.39
CA GLU A 135 -0.16 9.84 -6.52
C GLU A 135 -0.05 8.86 -7.70
N THR A 136 -0.38 9.32 -8.91
CA THR A 136 -0.12 8.52 -10.12
C THR A 136 0.16 9.36 -11.37
N THR A 137 0.60 8.69 -12.46
CA THR A 137 0.85 9.33 -13.76
C THR A 137 -0.08 8.79 -14.86
N ASN A 138 -0.21 7.46 -14.99
CA ASN A 138 -1.00 6.79 -16.04
C ASN A 138 -1.92 5.67 -15.50
N ALA A 139 -2.16 5.59 -14.19
CA ALA A 139 -3.01 4.55 -13.66
C ALA A 139 -4.49 4.93 -13.71
N ASP A 140 -5.34 3.94 -14.02
CA ASP A 140 -6.75 4.07 -13.65
C ASP A 140 -6.87 3.98 -12.13
N VAL A 141 -7.74 4.79 -11.55
CA VAL A 141 -7.92 4.83 -10.09
C VAL A 141 -9.40 4.62 -9.78
N THR A 142 -9.70 3.59 -9.01
CA THR A 142 -11.02 3.36 -8.42
C THR A 142 -10.89 3.49 -6.90
N ILE A 143 -11.38 4.60 -6.36
CA ILE A 143 -11.62 4.75 -4.93
C ILE A 143 -13.04 4.22 -4.70
N GLY A 144 -13.16 2.94 -4.42
CA GLY A 144 -14.43 2.22 -4.37
C GLY A 144 -15.26 2.54 -3.13
N GLU A 145 -16.34 1.79 -2.96
CA GLU A 145 -17.32 2.01 -1.90
C GLU A 145 -16.69 2.09 -0.50
N ASP A 146 -17.19 3.02 0.31
CA ASP A 146 -16.75 3.33 1.69
C ASP A 146 -15.24 3.49 1.87
N SER A 147 -14.50 3.76 0.79
CA SER A 147 -13.06 3.98 0.87
C SER A 147 -12.78 5.42 1.28
N LYS A 148 -11.72 5.61 2.06
CA LYS A 148 -11.30 6.92 2.55
C LYS A 148 -9.88 7.24 2.08
N VAL A 149 -9.71 8.45 1.55
CA VAL A 149 -8.40 9.00 1.18
C VAL A 149 -8.26 10.39 1.80
N GLU A 150 -7.31 10.56 2.71
CA GLU A 150 -7.17 11.82 3.46
C GLU A 150 -6.36 12.85 2.67
N GLY A 151 -5.16 12.49 2.18
CA GLY A 151 -4.25 13.39 1.47
C GLY A 151 -4.69 13.84 0.06
N GLY A 152 -5.81 13.34 -0.46
CA GLY A 152 -6.30 13.66 -1.81
C GLY A 152 -5.74 12.75 -2.90
N LEU A 153 -5.86 13.20 -4.14
CA LEU A 153 -5.43 12.45 -5.34
C LEU A 153 -4.69 13.38 -6.29
N LEU A 154 -3.45 13.04 -6.64
CA LEU A 154 -2.66 13.74 -7.64
C LEU A 154 -2.42 12.85 -8.86
N VAL A 155 -2.85 13.30 -10.04
CA VAL A 155 -2.49 12.68 -11.32
C VAL A 155 -1.54 13.61 -12.07
N LYS A 156 -0.26 13.24 -12.11
CA LYS A 156 0.81 14.02 -12.75
C LYS A 156 0.79 13.88 -14.26
N LYS A 157 1.28 14.90 -14.95
CA LYS A 157 1.65 14.79 -16.37
C LYS A 157 2.91 13.90 -16.52
N PRO A 158 3.01 13.07 -17.58
CA PRO A 158 4.24 12.35 -17.87
C PRO A 158 5.40 13.34 -18.08
N SER A 159 6.58 13.07 -17.49
CA SER A 159 7.76 13.91 -17.71
C SER A 159 8.45 13.55 -19.03
N TRP A 160 8.75 14.56 -19.85
CA TRP A 160 9.30 14.45 -21.21
C TRP A 160 10.80 14.09 -21.26
N GLY A 161 11.41 13.67 -20.13
CA GLY A 161 12.87 13.61 -19.96
C GLY A 161 13.51 12.22 -19.81
N TRP A 162 12.74 11.18 -19.44
CA TRP A 162 13.32 9.85 -19.17
C TRP A 162 12.63 8.66 -19.85
N PHE A 163 11.40 8.81 -20.39
CA PHE A 163 10.69 7.72 -21.07
C PHE A 163 9.87 8.25 -22.25
N ASN A 164 10.31 7.96 -23.47
CA ASN A 164 9.66 8.38 -24.72
C ASN A 164 8.47 7.47 -25.10
N SER A 165 7.73 6.99 -24.10
CA SER A 165 6.59 6.07 -24.23
C SER A 165 5.42 6.56 -23.38
N GLY A 166 5.17 7.88 -23.35
CA GLY A 166 3.96 8.42 -22.77
C GLY A 166 2.77 7.85 -23.52
N SER A 167 1.97 7.00 -22.88
CA SER A 167 0.75 6.51 -23.53
C SER A 167 -0.21 7.69 -23.67
N ASP A 168 -0.71 7.92 -24.89
CA ASP A 168 -1.79 8.87 -25.19
C ASP A 168 -3.13 8.49 -24.52
N ARG A 169 -3.13 7.41 -23.74
CA ARG A 169 -4.27 6.93 -22.97
C ARG A 169 -4.66 7.96 -21.92
N VAL A 170 -5.93 8.33 -21.93
CA VAL A 170 -6.58 9.13 -20.89
C VAL A 170 -6.93 8.19 -19.72
N PRO A 171 -6.38 8.40 -18.50
CA PRO A 171 -6.71 7.58 -17.34
C PRO A 171 -8.17 7.74 -16.90
N LYS A 172 -8.82 6.65 -16.50
CA LYS A 172 -10.16 6.68 -15.90
C LYS A 172 -10.05 6.74 -14.39
N ILE A 173 -10.71 7.73 -13.79
CA ILE A 173 -10.75 7.97 -12.35
C ILE A 173 -12.20 7.84 -11.88
N VAL A 174 -12.45 6.94 -10.94
CA VAL A 174 -13.78 6.68 -10.38
C VAL A 174 -13.73 6.87 -8.87
N ILE A 175 -14.58 7.76 -8.38
CA ILE A 175 -14.89 7.92 -6.96
C ILE A 175 -16.25 7.28 -6.71
N GLY A 176 -16.24 6.12 -6.05
CA GLY A 176 -17.39 5.25 -5.81
C GLY A 176 -18.35 5.76 -4.74
N PRO A 177 -19.46 5.04 -4.51
CA PRO A 177 -20.48 5.43 -3.54
C PRO A 177 -19.93 5.55 -2.12
N HIS A 178 -20.36 6.56 -1.37
CA HIS A 178 -19.96 6.80 0.03
C HIS A 178 -18.44 6.98 0.25
N ALA A 179 -17.63 6.97 -0.80
CA ALA A 179 -16.21 7.22 -0.71
C ALA A 179 -15.94 8.66 -0.26
N VAL A 180 -14.89 8.84 0.54
CA VAL A 180 -14.50 10.14 1.08
C VAL A 180 -13.07 10.46 0.67
N VAL A 181 -12.90 11.49 -0.15
CA VAL A 181 -11.59 12.06 -0.49
C VAL A 181 -11.51 13.45 0.12
N GLN A 182 -10.75 13.62 1.20
CA GLN A 182 -10.73 14.88 1.96
C GLN A 182 -9.83 15.94 1.31
N GLY A 183 -8.64 15.54 0.87
CA GLY A 183 -7.70 16.42 0.17
C GLY A 183 -8.14 16.81 -1.24
N THR A 184 -7.36 17.69 -1.86
CA THR A 184 -7.59 18.14 -3.24
C THR A 184 -7.39 16.99 -4.22
N LEU A 185 -8.25 16.93 -5.24
CA LEU A 185 -8.06 16.09 -6.42
C LEU A 185 -7.46 16.97 -7.52
N THR A 186 -6.15 16.84 -7.74
CA THR A 186 -5.38 17.63 -8.71
C THR A 186 -5.02 16.76 -9.92
N PHE A 187 -5.40 17.22 -11.11
CA PHE A 187 -5.13 16.55 -12.37
C PHE A 187 -4.28 17.47 -13.26
N GLU A 188 -3.01 17.12 -13.47
CA GLU A 188 -2.08 17.87 -14.34
C GLU A 188 -2.14 17.44 -15.81
N ARG A 189 -3.05 16.53 -16.12
CA ARG A 189 -3.32 15.98 -17.46
C ARG A 189 -4.80 15.65 -17.59
N ASP A 190 -5.23 15.42 -18.82
CA ASP A 190 -6.59 14.97 -19.08
C ASP A 190 -6.87 13.61 -18.45
N VAL A 191 -8.04 13.50 -17.81
CA VAL A 191 -8.59 12.28 -17.20
C VAL A 191 -10.08 12.20 -17.45
N GLU A 192 -10.62 10.97 -17.44
CA GLU A 192 -12.06 10.76 -17.32
C GLU A 192 -12.44 10.60 -15.86
N LEU A 193 -12.92 11.69 -15.24
CA LEU A 193 -13.33 11.69 -13.84
C LEU A 193 -14.83 11.39 -13.69
N TYR A 194 -15.16 10.31 -12.99
CA TYR A 194 -16.51 9.95 -12.56
C TYR A 194 -16.61 10.03 -11.05
N VAL A 195 -17.63 10.72 -10.53
CA VAL A 195 -17.85 10.89 -9.08
C VAL A 195 -19.27 10.51 -8.74
N SER A 196 -19.45 9.55 -7.83
CA SER A 196 -20.78 9.15 -7.35
C SER A 196 -21.48 10.34 -6.69
N ASP A 197 -22.81 10.38 -6.82
CA ASP A 197 -23.64 11.39 -6.14
C ASP A 197 -23.58 11.28 -4.61
N SER A 198 -23.26 10.10 -4.09
CA SER A 198 -23.10 9.84 -2.65
C SER A 198 -21.67 10.02 -2.13
N ALA A 199 -20.70 10.29 -3.02
CA ALA A 199 -19.30 10.50 -2.63
C ALA A 199 -19.08 11.91 -2.07
N THR A 200 -18.19 12.02 -1.09
CA THR A 200 -17.69 13.31 -0.59
C THR A 200 -16.28 13.52 -1.09
N VAL A 201 -16.06 14.60 -1.86
CA VAL A 201 -14.76 14.92 -2.43
C VAL A 201 -14.35 16.35 -2.07
N GLY A 202 -13.05 16.55 -1.88
CA GLY A 202 -12.44 17.86 -1.75
C GLY A 202 -12.46 18.67 -3.04
N LYS A 203 -11.68 19.74 -3.08
CA LYS A 203 -11.56 20.60 -4.26
C LYS A 203 -11.06 19.79 -5.46
N ILE A 204 -11.65 19.99 -6.63
CA ILE A 204 -11.21 19.38 -7.89
C ILE A 204 -10.51 20.44 -8.73
N GLU A 205 -9.32 20.12 -9.25
CA GLU A 205 -8.51 21.00 -10.09
C GLU A 205 -8.04 20.26 -11.34
N GLY A 206 -8.19 20.87 -12.51
CA GLY A 206 -7.67 20.30 -13.78
C GLY A 206 -8.54 19.21 -14.42
N ALA A 207 -9.69 18.87 -13.85
CA ALA A 207 -10.68 17.98 -14.45
C ALA A 207 -12.11 18.43 -14.17
N THR A 208 -13.05 17.97 -15.01
CA THR A 208 -14.50 18.15 -14.79
C THR A 208 -15.11 16.80 -14.41
N ALA A 209 -15.75 16.74 -13.24
CA ALA A 209 -16.39 15.51 -12.76
C ALA A 209 -17.69 15.22 -13.52
N LYS A 210 -17.82 14.00 -14.04
CA LYS A 210 -19.08 13.42 -14.51
C LYS A 210 -19.77 12.74 -13.32
N LYS A 211 -20.95 13.22 -12.97
CA LYS A 211 -21.75 12.64 -11.89
C LYS A 211 -22.42 11.35 -12.34
N PHE A 212 -22.53 10.39 -11.44
CA PHE A 212 -23.26 9.14 -11.67
C PHE A 212 -23.94 8.65 -10.38
N SER A 213 -24.95 7.81 -10.56
CA SER A 213 -25.70 7.15 -9.49
C SER A 213 -25.59 5.62 -9.59
N GLY A 214 -25.87 4.91 -8.50
CA GLY A 214 -25.69 3.46 -8.41
C GLY A 214 -24.26 3.04 -8.06
N SER A 215 -23.93 1.76 -8.27
CA SER A 215 -22.64 1.18 -7.86
C SER A 215 -21.50 1.49 -8.82
N THR A 216 -21.78 1.79 -10.10
CA THR A 216 -20.77 2.05 -11.13
C THR A 216 -21.24 3.11 -12.14
N PRO A 217 -20.32 3.94 -12.69
CA PRO A 217 -20.63 4.92 -13.74
C PRO A 217 -20.94 4.30 -15.10
#